data_AF-A0A9P6YD34-F1
#
_entry.id   AF-A0A9P6YD34-F1
#
_cell.length_a   1.000
_cell.length_b   1.000
_cell.length_c   1.000
_cell.angle_alpha   90.00
_cell.angle_beta   90.00
_cell.angle_gamma   90.00
#
_symmetry.space_group_name_H-M   'P 1'
#
loop_
_entity.id
_entity.type
_entity.pdbx_description
1 polymer ?
#
loop_
_entity_poly.entity_id
_entity_poly.type
_entity_poly.pdbx_seq_one_letter_code
_entity_poly.pdbx_strand_id
1 'polypeptide(L)'
;MTFDALIPFISLPIESLTIHKCDWITSIETALHVRSFSNLIQLDVDFRLSGLAKFLRIITIDEAGIPYLPRLQYLSMGSRTLQGDDLDTAIISFLKTHPRIRYLKLRFNQISNIVFDAIICHLPDLETFLVYEPISISAKSIRKIVYHCPKLLYVQIDHIRSTEYDFPEVHHRVRHHRLTLGYNDLKHIRANQYADIIND
;
A
#
# COMPACT_ATOMS: atom_id res chain seq x y z
N MET A 1 -8.27 5.61 28.10
CA MET A 1 -7.77 6.99 27.97
C MET A 1 -8.09 7.41 26.54
N THR A 2 -9.07 8.29 26.36
CA THR A 2 -9.41 8.85 25.04
C THR A 2 -8.32 9.86 24.67
N PHE A 3 -7.80 9.77 23.46
CA PHE A 3 -6.73 10.65 22.99
C PHE A 3 -7.30 11.61 21.95
N ASP A 4 -7.70 12.79 22.42
CA ASP A 4 -8.22 13.89 21.60
C ASP A 4 -7.09 14.69 20.93
N ALA A 5 -5.95 14.05 20.68
CA ALA A 5 -4.73 14.69 20.19
C ALA A 5 -4.90 15.36 18.82
N LEU A 6 -5.87 14.92 18.02
CA LEU A 6 -6.13 15.45 16.68
C LEU A 6 -7.24 16.51 16.64
N ILE A 7 -8.07 16.64 17.68
CA ILE A 7 -9.19 17.59 17.73
C ILE A 7 -8.76 19.03 17.41
N PRO A 8 -7.67 19.57 17.98
CA PRO A 8 -7.26 20.95 17.73
C PRO A 8 -6.98 21.27 16.26
N PHE A 9 -6.76 20.25 15.42
CA PHE A 9 -6.37 20.41 14.03
C PHE A 9 -7.50 20.15 13.03
N ILE A 10 -8.69 19.69 13.46
CA ILE A 10 -9.81 19.28 12.58
C ILE A 10 -10.26 20.42 11.64
N SER A 11 -10.16 21.67 12.06
CA SER A 11 -10.52 22.84 11.25
C SER A 11 -9.44 23.27 10.27
N LEU A 12 -8.24 22.71 10.34
CA LEU A 12 -7.13 23.06 9.47
C LEU A 12 -7.18 22.26 8.16
N PRO A 13 -6.75 22.85 7.02
CA PRO A 13 -6.66 22.15 5.75
C PRO A 13 -5.41 21.25 5.73
N ILE A 14 -5.36 20.23 6.60
CA ILE A 14 -4.23 19.32 6.67
C ILE A 14 -4.17 18.48 5.39
N GLU A 15 -3.04 18.58 4.68
CA GLU A 15 -2.78 17.79 3.47
C GLU A 15 -1.89 16.57 3.72
N SER A 16 -1.10 16.58 4.80
CA SER A 16 -0.20 15.49 5.16
C SER A 16 -0.27 15.19 6.64
N LEU A 17 -0.50 13.92 6.96
CA LEU A 17 -0.60 13.42 8.33
C LEU A 17 0.27 12.18 8.47
N THR A 18 1.18 12.23 9.45
CA THR A 18 2.03 11.09 9.81
C THR A 18 1.80 10.74 11.28
N ILE A 19 1.43 9.49 11.56
CA ILE A 19 1.20 8.99 12.92
C ILE A 19 2.02 7.72 13.12
N HIS A 20 3.19 7.86 13.75
CA HIS A 20 4.13 6.76 13.97
C HIS A 20 4.40 6.55 15.45
N LYS A 21 4.56 5.28 15.86
CA LYS A 21 4.99 4.91 17.23
C LYS A 21 4.06 5.46 18.33
N CYS A 22 2.80 5.71 17.98
CA CYS A 22 1.78 6.22 18.89
C CYS A 22 0.89 5.07 19.36
N ASP A 23 0.83 4.79 20.66
CA ASP A 23 -0.06 3.74 21.17
C ASP A 23 -1.54 4.10 21.00
N TRP A 24 -1.83 5.40 20.96
CA TRP A 24 -3.16 5.94 20.79
C TRP A 24 -3.73 5.80 19.38
N ILE A 25 -2.92 5.48 18.36
CA ILE A 25 -3.41 5.26 16.98
C ILE A 25 -4.39 4.09 16.88
N THR A 26 -4.34 3.17 17.85
CA THR A 26 -5.25 2.03 17.97
C THR A 26 -6.66 2.41 18.42
N SER A 27 -6.87 3.66 18.87
CA SER A 27 -8.15 4.14 19.36
C SER A 27 -9.11 4.45 18.21
N ILE A 28 -10.40 4.23 18.45
CA ILE A 28 -11.47 4.52 17.48
C ILE A 28 -11.53 6.04 17.21
N GLU A 29 -11.36 6.83 18.26
CA GLU A 29 -11.41 8.29 18.24
C GLU A 29 -10.37 8.85 17.27
N THR A 30 -9.17 8.27 17.24
CA THR A 30 -8.11 8.67 16.29
C THR A 30 -8.57 8.49 14.85
N ALA A 31 -9.16 7.34 14.52
CA ALA A 31 -9.69 7.09 13.18
C ALA A 31 -10.85 8.06 12.83
N LEU A 32 -11.73 8.35 13.80
CA LEU A 32 -12.82 9.31 13.66
C LEU A 32 -12.31 10.74 13.40
N HIS A 33 -11.19 11.14 13.99
CA HIS A 33 -10.57 12.44 13.72
C HIS A 33 -9.87 12.44 12.36
N VAL A 34 -9.18 11.36 11.99
CA VAL A 34 -8.48 11.26 10.70
C VAL A 34 -9.46 11.41 9.53
N ARG A 35 -10.63 10.76 9.59
CA ARG A 35 -11.65 10.87 8.53
C ARG A 35 -12.22 12.28 8.36
N SER A 36 -12.03 13.19 9.32
CA SER A 36 -12.45 14.59 9.20
C SER A 36 -11.51 15.43 8.34
N PHE A 37 -10.29 14.95 8.03
CA PHE A 37 -9.33 15.66 7.19
C PHE A 37 -9.60 15.44 5.70
N SER A 38 -10.67 16.03 5.17
CA SER A 38 -11.08 15.85 3.76
C SER A 38 -10.08 16.39 2.72
N ASN A 39 -9.15 17.25 3.15
CA ASN A 39 -8.06 17.77 2.31
C ASN A 39 -6.82 16.87 2.28
N LEU A 40 -6.82 15.74 3.01
CA LEU A 40 -5.64 14.90 3.15
C LEU A 40 -5.22 14.28 1.81
N ILE A 41 -3.98 14.53 1.42
CA ILE A 41 -3.31 14.00 0.23
C ILE A 41 -2.37 12.86 0.63
N GLN A 42 -1.75 12.96 1.81
CA GLN A 42 -0.78 12.02 2.33
C GLN A 42 -1.17 11.52 3.72
N LEU A 43 -1.22 10.19 3.86
CA LEU A 43 -1.38 9.49 5.12
C LEU A 43 -0.24 8.48 5.29
N ASP A 44 0.57 8.64 6.34
CA ASP A 44 1.54 7.63 6.77
C ASP A 44 1.24 7.19 8.21
N VAL A 45 0.79 5.95 8.37
CA VAL A 45 0.44 5.36 9.67
C VAL A 45 1.26 4.11 9.94
N ASP A 46 1.79 3.99 11.15
CA ASP A 46 2.56 2.79 11.57
C ASP A 46 2.10 2.31 12.94
N PHE A 47 1.45 1.14 12.96
CA PHE A 47 0.87 0.55 14.14
C PHE A 47 1.88 -0.37 14.84
N ARG A 48 2.13 -0.12 16.13
CA ARG A 48 2.93 -1.05 16.96
C ARG A 48 2.17 -2.33 17.32
N LEU A 49 0.85 -2.21 17.44
CA LEU A 49 -0.06 -3.25 17.91
C LEU A 49 -1.13 -3.54 16.84
N SER A 50 -2.10 -4.40 17.17
CA SER A 50 -3.27 -4.64 16.33
C SER A 50 -4.16 -3.38 16.23
N GLY A 51 -5.05 -3.36 15.24
CA GLY A 51 -6.06 -2.30 15.09
C GLY A 51 -6.08 -1.63 13.72
N LEU A 52 -5.08 -1.86 12.87
CA LEU A 52 -5.03 -1.26 11.53
C LEU A 52 -6.26 -1.63 10.68
N ALA A 53 -6.70 -2.90 10.70
CA ALA A 53 -7.89 -3.31 9.94
C ALA A 53 -9.15 -2.52 10.37
N LYS A 54 -9.33 -2.33 11.68
CA LYS A 54 -10.41 -1.52 12.25
C LYS A 54 -10.27 -0.03 11.90
N PHE A 55 -9.05 0.50 11.99
CA PHE A 55 -8.74 1.87 11.62
C PHE A 55 -9.11 2.13 10.15
N LEU A 56 -8.66 1.28 9.23
CA LEU A 56 -8.98 1.37 7.80
C LEU A 56 -10.49 1.39 7.59
N ARG A 57 -11.24 0.43 8.18
CA ARG A 57 -12.71 0.37 8.07
C ARG A 57 -13.40 1.68 8.45
N ILE A 58 -12.93 2.35 9.51
CA ILE A 58 -13.53 3.61 9.99
C ILE A 58 -13.25 4.76 9.03
N ILE A 59 -12.09 4.78 8.37
CA ILE A 59 -11.69 5.86 7.46
C ILE A 59 -12.04 5.61 5.98
N THR A 60 -12.61 4.44 5.63
CA THR A 60 -12.85 4.05 4.23
C THR A 60 -13.96 4.87 3.55
N ILE A 61 -15.20 4.79 4.05
CA ILE A 61 -16.39 5.40 3.44
C ILE A 61 -17.42 5.78 4.50
N ASP A 62 -18.26 6.76 4.18
CA ASP A 62 -19.46 7.09 4.97
C ASP A 62 -20.64 6.15 4.69
N GLU A 63 -21.77 6.41 5.35
CA GLU A 63 -23.01 5.64 5.22
C GLU A 63 -23.60 5.68 3.80
N ALA A 64 -23.24 6.69 3.00
CA ALA A 64 -23.63 6.82 1.60
C ALA A 64 -22.62 6.16 0.64
N GLY A 65 -21.54 5.56 1.15
CA GLY A 65 -20.48 4.96 0.34
C GLY A 65 -19.45 5.95 -0.21
N ILE A 66 -19.43 7.19 0.27
CA ILE A 66 -18.49 8.23 -0.18
C ILE A 66 -17.19 8.13 0.62
N PRO A 67 -16.01 8.14 -0.04
CA PRO A 67 -14.74 8.06 0.67
C PRO A 67 -14.51 9.28 1.57
N TYR A 68 -14.12 9.06 2.82
CA TYR A 68 -13.80 10.16 3.75
C TYR A 68 -12.55 10.95 3.35
N LEU A 69 -11.60 10.29 2.66
CA LEU A 69 -10.32 10.87 2.25
C LEU A 69 -10.24 10.97 0.70
N PRO A 70 -11.12 11.72 0.03
CA PRO A 70 -11.30 11.66 -1.43
C PRO A 70 -10.11 12.21 -2.24
N ARG A 71 -9.15 12.87 -1.58
CA ARG A 71 -7.95 13.47 -2.19
C ARG A 71 -6.68 12.65 -1.96
N LEU A 72 -6.78 11.53 -1.26
CA LEU A 72 -5.62 10.74 -0.87
C LEU A 72 -4.90 10.18 -2.11
N GLN A 73 -3.61 10.46 -2.19
CA GLN A 73 -2.72 10.04 -3.29
C GLN A 73 -1.49 9.28 -2.75
N TYR A 74 -1.08 9.57 -1.52
CA TYR A 74 0.02 8.89 -0.85
C TYR A 74 -0.54 8.13 0.34
N LEU A 75 -0.42 6.80 0.30
CA LEU A 75 -0.74 5.93 1.40
C LEU A 75 0.50 5.14 1.80
N SER A 76 0.88 5.28 3.06
CA SER A 76 1.85 4.43 3.70
C SER A 76 1.25 3.86 4.96
N MET A 77 1.24 2.54 5.08
CA MET A 77 0.65 1.86 6.23
C MET A 77 1.49 0.67 6.66
N GLY A 78 1.54 0.46 7.97
CA GLY A 78 2.32 -0.61 8.56
C GLY A 78 1.72 -1.15 9.85
N SER A 79 2.00 -2.42 10.12
CA SER A 79 1.76 -3.04 11.42
C SER A 79 2.76 -4.16 11.66
N ARG A 80 3.28 -4.24 12.89
CA ARG A 80 4.29 -5.23 13.30
C ARG A 80 3.70 -6.54 13.82
N THR A 81 2.38 -6.60 14.03
CA THR A 81 1.70 -7.80 14.51
C THR A 81 1.31 -8.69 13.32
N LEU A 82 1.29 -10.01 13.53
CA LEU A 82 0.68 -10.93 12.56
C LEU A 82 -0.79 -10.52 12.36
N GLN A 83 -1.20 -10.40 11.11
CA GLN A 83 -2.57 -10.08 10.74
C GLN A 83 -3.05 -11.10 9.69
N GLY A 84 -4.30 -11.51 9.81
CA GLY A 84 -4.94 -12.48 8.91
C GLY A 84 -5.92 -11.82 7.94
N ASP A 85 -6.83 -12.63 7.38
CA ASP A 85 -7.79 -12.27 6.32
C ASP A 85 -8.61 -11.00 6.58
N ASP A 86 -8.81 -10.64 7.85
CA ASP A 86 -9.49 -9.42 8.27
C ASP A 86 -8.78 -8.15 7.76
N LEU A 87 -7.44 -8.15 7.79
CA LEU A 87 -6.62 -7.04 7.30
C LEU A 87 -6.69 -6.95 5.79
N ASP A 88 -6.52 -8.07 5.08
CA ASP A 88 -6.60 -8.09 3.62
C ASP A 88 -7.94 -7.54 3.14
N THR A 89 -9.04 -7.96 3.77
CA THR A 89 -10.38 -7.45 3.47
C THR A 89 -10.49 -5.94 3.68
N ALA A 90 -9.92 -5.41 4.76
CA ALA A 90 -9.92 -3.98 5.06
C ALA A 90 -9.07 -3.18 4.06
N ILE A 91 -7.87 -3.68 3.72
CA ILE A 91 -7.00 -3.07 2.71
C ILE A 91 -7.70 -3.04 1.35
N ILE A 92 -8.24 -4.18 0.89
CA ILE A 92 -8.92 -4.28 -0.41
C ILE A 92 -10.09 -3.30 -0.48
N SER A 93 -10.90 -3.24 0.58
CA SER A 93 -12.03 -2.29 0.65
C SER A 93 -11.56 -0.84 0.59
N PHE A 94 -10.45 -0.51 1.25
CA PHE A 94 -9.87 0.82 1.21
C PHE A 94 -9.31 1.18 -0.17
N LEU A 95 -8.57 0.28 -0.82
CA LEU A 95 -8.01 0.53 -2.15
C LEU A 95 -9.10 0.71 -3.22
N LYS A 96 -10.20 -0.05 -3.12
CA LYS A 96 -11.38 0.08 -4.01
C LYS A 96 -11.97 1.49 -4.03
N THR A 97 -11.96 2.17 -2.89
CA THR A 97 -12.61 3.47 -2.73
C THR A 97 -11.65 4.65 -2.93
N HIS A 98 -10.34 4.37 -3.03
CA HIS A 98 -9.28 5.38 -3.21
C HIS A 98 -8.46 5.15 -4.48
N PRO A 99 -9.06 5.18 -5.69
CA PRO A 99 -8.38 4.87 -6.95
C PRO A 99 -7.33 5.91 -7.38
N ARG A 100 -7.25 7.04 -6.66
CA ARG A 100 -6.27 8.12 -6.93
C ARG A 100 -4.92 7.89 -6.26
N ILE A 101 -4.74 6.80 -5.51
CA ILE A 101 -3.46 6.48 -4.88
C ILE A 101 -2.39 6.27 -5.97
N ARG A 102 -1.32 7.06 -5.86
CA ARG A 102 -0.13 7.04 -6.75
C ARG A 102 1.10 6.51 -6.04
N TYR A 103 1.15 6.65 -4.72
CA TYR A 103 2.20 6.09 -3.89
C TYR A 103 1.59 5.15 -2.86
N LEU A 104 2.01 3.88 -2.89
CA LEU A 104 1.57 2.88 -1.94
C LEU A 104 2.78 2.21 -1.28
N LYS A 105 2.85 2.32 0.05
CA LYS A 105 3.85 1.64 0.88
C LYS A 105 3.19 0.75 1.92
N LEU A 106 3.47 -0.54 1.85
CA LEU A 106 2.93 -1.56 2.75
C LEU A 106 4.07 -2.12 3.61
N ARG A 107 3.94 -2.06 4.94
CA ARG A 107 4.91 -2.59 5.91
C ARG A 107 4.24 -3.65 6.78
N PHE A 108 4.10 -4.85 6.25
CA PHE A 108 3.33 -5.91 6.91
C PHE A 108 4.08 -7.23 6.83
N ASN A 109 4.00 -7.99 7.92
CA ASN A 109 4.56 -9.32 7.97
C ASN A 109 3.72 -10.31 7.15
N GLN A 110 2.41 -10.09 7.02
CA GLN A 110 1.49 -10.99 6.31
C GLN A 110 0.41 -10.20 5.56
N ILE A 111 0.52 -10.19 4.23
CA ILE A 111 -0.56 -9.86 3.29
C ILE A 111 -0.59 -10.96 2.23
N SER A 112 -1.77 -11.40 1.81
CA SER A 112 -1.87 -12.48 0.82
C SER A 112 -1.99 -11.92 -0.61
N ASN A 113 -1.93 -12.82 -1.60
CA ASN A 113 -1.88 -12.43 -3.01
C ASN A 113 -3.13 -11.66 -3.48
N ILE A 114 -4.28 -11.82 -2.81
CA ILE A 114 -5.51 -11.09 -3.16
C ILE A 114 -5.36 -9.57 -2.97
N VAL A 115 -4.46 -9.12 -2.10
CA VAL A 115 -4.16 -7.68 -1.94
C VAL A 115 -3.43 -7.16 -3.17
N PHE A 116 -2.51 -7.94 -3.76
CA PHE A 116 -1.82 -7.57 -4.99
C PHE A 116 -2.78 -7.55 -6.19
N ASP A 117 -3.71 -8.51 -6.27
CA ASP A 117 -4.77 -8.50 -7.29
C ASP A 117 -5.66 -7.26 -7.15
N ALA A 118 -5.98 -6.83 -5.93
CA ALA A 118 -6.73 -5.59 -5.70
C ALA A 118 -5.95 -4.33 -6.10
N ILE A 119 -4.63 -4.29 -5.88
CA ILE A 119 -3.77 -3.19 -6.35
C ILE A 119 -3.85 -3.09 -7.89
N ILE A 120 -3.69 -4.22 -8.58
CA ILE A 120 -3.79 -4.33 -10.04
C ILE A 120 -5.15 -3.82 -10.54
N CYS A 121 -6.24 -4.23 -9.89
CA CYS A 121 -7.60 -3.90 -10.31
C CYS A 121 -7.99 -2.44 -10.02
N HIS A 122 -7.51 -1.85 -8.94
CA HIS A 122 -8.04 -0.59 -8.42
C HIS A 122 -7.07 0.59 -8.50
N LEU A 123 -5.77 0.35 -8.69
CA LEU A 123 -4.74 1.39 -8.73
C LEU A 123 -3.95 1.38 -10.06
N PRO A 124 -4.60 1.52 -11.23
CA PRO A 124 -3.90 1.51 -12.52
C PRO A 124 -2.92 2.69 -12.69
N ASP A 125 -3.16 3.78 -11.94
CA ASP A 125 -2.34 4.99 -11.96
C ASP A 125 -1.21 5.00 -10.91
N LEU A 126 -0.92 3.84 -10.30
CA LEU A 126 0.14 3.73 -9.30
C LEU A 126 1.51 4.06 -9.92
N GLU A 127 2.23 5.01 -9.30
CA GLU A 127 3.54 5.49 -9.73
C GLU A 127 4.66 4.88 -8.88
N THR A 128 4.42 4.64 -7.60
CA THR A 128 5.40 4.04 -6.68
C THR A 128 4.76 2.96 -5.83
N PHE A 129 5.39 1.78 -5.80
CA PHE A 129 4.95 0.65 -5.00
C PHE A 129 6.08 0.10 -4.14
N LEU A 130 5.90 0.14 -2.82
CA LEU A 130 6.88 -0.36 -1.87
C LEU A 130 6.24 -1.40 -0.94
N VAL A 131 6.90 -2.55 -0.78
CA VAL A 131 6.48 -3.57 0.16
C VAL A 131 7.67 -4.01 1.00
N TYR A 132 7.48 -4.02 2.32
CA TYR A 132 8.47 -4.47 3.27
C TYR A 132 7.95 -5.69 4.00
N GLU A 133 8.77 -6.75 4.02
CA GLU A 133 8.48 -8.02 4.70
C GLU A 133 7.31 -8.86 4.10
N PRO A 134 7.10 -8.90 2.77
CA PRO A 134 6.09 -9.79 2.21
C PRO A 134 6.58 -11.23 2.34
N ILE A 135 5.90 -12.03 3.17
CA ILE A 135 6.22 -13.45 3.32
C ILE A 135 6.03 -14.24 2.01
N SER A 136 5.22 -13.75 1.06
CA SER A 136 4.71 -14.57 -0.05
C SER A 136 4.60 -13.90 -1.42
N ILE A 137 5.10 -12.68 -1.64
CA ILE A 137 4.99 -12.07 -2.98
C ILE A 137 5.89 -12.81 -3.99
N SER A 138 5.29 -13.30 -5.07
CA SER A 138 6.01 -13.99 -6.14
C SER A 138 6.48 -13.01 -7.22
N ALA A 139 7.53 -13.38 -7.96
CA ALA A 139 7.95 -12.65 -9.15
C ALA A 139 6.81 -12.46 -10.16
N LYS A 140 5.97 -13.49 -10.34
CA LYS A 140 4.77 -13.42 -11.19
C LYS A 140 3.79 -12.34 -10.72
N SER A 141 3.53 -12.22 -9.42
CA SER A 141 2.68 -11.16 -8.86
C SER A 141 3.26 -9.78 -9.14
N ILE A 142 4.58 -9.63 -9.02
CA ILE A 142 5.29 -8.36 -9.29
C ILE A 142 5.18 -7.98 -10.76
N ARG A 143 5.44 -8.92 -11.67
CA ARG A 143 5.29 -8.72 -13.11
C ARG A 143 3.87 -8.28 -13.46
N LYS A 144 2.84 -8.93 -12.89
CA LYS A 144 1.45 -8.51 -13.06
C LYS A 144 1.21 -7.06 -12.64
N ILE A 145 1.78 -6.61 -11.50
CA ILE A 145 1.70 -5.20 -11.08
C ILE A 145 2.36 -4.28 -12.12
N VAL A 146 3.57 -4.62 -12.58
CA VAL A 146 4.30 -3.83 -13.60
C VAL A 146 3.50 -3.71 -14.90
N TYR A 147 2.81 -4.78 -15.30
CA TYR A 147 1.99 -4.84 -16.51
C TYR A 147 0.69 -4.04 -16.39
N HIS A 148 0.03 -4.06 -15.24
CA HIS A 148 -1.28 -3.40 -15.06
C HIS A 148 -1.20 -1.96 -14.53
N CYS A 149 -0.04 -1.56 -13.99
CA CYS A 149 0.23 -0.19 -13.56
C CYS A 149 1.22 0.46 -14.56
N PRO A 150 0.76 0.97 -15.72
CA PRO A 150 1.65 1.53 -16.76
C PRO A 150 2.38 2.79 -16.31
N LYS A 151 1.84 3.51 -15.31
CA LYS A 151 2.46 4.71 -14.73
C LYS A 151 3.52 4.40 -13.68
N LEU A 152 3.74 3.13 -13.34
CA LEU A 152 4.71 2.74 -12.31
C LEU A 152 6.12 3.15 -12.75
N LEU A 153 6.80 3.89 -11.88
CA LEU A 153 8.15 4.44 -12.04
C LEU A 153 9.16 3.78 -11.09
N TYR A 154 8.68 3.26 -9.95
CA TYR A 154 9.54 2.68 -8.94
C TYR A 154 8.84 1.55 -8.18
N VAL A 155 9.54 0.42 -8.06
CA VAL A 155 9.15 -0.71 -7.21
C VAL A 155 10.28 -1.06 -6.26
N GLN A 156 9.97 -1.24 -4.99
CA GLN A 156 10.90 -1.82 -4.03
C GLN A 156 10.21 -2.88 -3.19
N ILE A 157 10.86 -4.04 -3.09
CA ILE A 157 10.36 -5.15 -2.30
C ILE A 157 11.51 -5.69 -1.45
N ASP A 158 11.38 -5.55 -0.13
CA ASP A 158 12.36 -6.03 0.84
C ASP A 158 11.94 -7.42 1.37
N HIS A 159 12.90 -8.29 1.66
CA HIS A 159 12.71 -9.68 2.10
C HIS A 159 12.03 -10.60 1.07
N ILE A 160 12.26 -10.35 -0.22
CA ILE A 160 11.76 -11.24 -1.28
C ILE A 160 12.54 -12.55 -1.31
N ARG A 161 11.85 -13.67 -1.57
CA ARG A 161 12.47 -14.99 -1.83
C ARG A 161 12.91 -15.18 -3.28
N SER A 162 12.71 -14.18 -4.13
CA SER A 162 13.01 -14.24 -5.56
C SER A 162 14.51 -14.35 -5.82
N THR A 163 14.83 -15.04 -6.91
CA THR A 163 16.20 -15.20 -7.40
C THR A 163 16.45 -14.25 -8.55
N GLU A 164 17.72 -14.05 -8.91
CA GLU A 164 18.12 -13.27 -10.08
C GLU A 164 17.53 -13.81 -11.40
N TYR A 165 17.14 -15.09 -11.44
CA TYR A 165 16.51 -15.74 -12.59
C TYR A 165 15.04 -15.34 -12.80
N ASP A 166 14.41 -14.71 -11.80
CA ASP A 166 13.02 -14.28 -11.90
C ASP A 166 12.84 -13.02 -12.78
N PHE A 167 13.93 -12.26 -12.98
CA PHE A 167 13.98 -11.01 -13.75
C PHE A 167 15.23 -10.92 -14.64
N PRO A 168 15.40 -11.85 -15.61
CA PRO A 168 16.61 -11.93 -16.44
C PRO A 168 16.86 -10.69 -17.33
N GLU A 169 15.82 -9.92 -17.62
CA GLU A 169 15.88 -8.69 -18.40
C GLU A 169 16.34 -7.45 -17.60
N VAL A 170 16.53 -7.59 -16.29
CA VAL A 170 16.93 -6.49 -15.40
C VAL A 170 18.43 -6.58 -15.09
N HIS A 171 19.17 -5.52 -15.45
CA HIS A 171 20.64 -5.50 -15.34
C HIS A 171 21.16 -5.28 -13.91
N HIS A 172 20.28 -4.92 -12.95
CA HIS A 172 20.65 -4.63 -11.57
C HIS A 172 20.21 -5.75 -10.61
N ARG A 173 21.19 -6.26 -9.86
CA ARG A 173 21.10 -7.49 -9.05
C ARG A 173 20.15 -7.33 -7.86
N VAL A 174 19.35 -8.35 -7.59
CA VAL A 174 18.74 -8.58 -6.27
C VAL A 174 19.88 -8.65 -5.24
N ARG A 175 19.96 -7.68 -4.34
CA ARG A 175 20.98 -7.66 -3.27
C ARG A 175 20.27 -7.82 -1.93
N HIS A 176 20.77 -8.73 -1.09
CA HIS A 176 20.30 -8.88 0.30
C HIS A 176 18.78 -9.06 0.45
N HIS A 177 18.14 -9.88 -0.40
CA HIS A 177 16.68 -10.09 -0.41
C HIS A 177 15.87 -8.82 -0.70
N ARG A 178 16.48 -7.81 -1.32
CA ARG A 178 15.80 -6.60 -1.80
C ARG A 178 15.80 -6.57 -3.31
N LEU A 179 14.60 -6.43 -3.89
CA LEU A 179 14.39 -6.10 -5.29
C LEU A 179 14.11 -4.60 -5.40
N THR A 180 14.83 -3.93 -6.28
CA THR A 180 14.58 -2.52 -6.64
C THR A 180 14.51 -2.43 -8.14
N LEU A 181 13.38 -1.95 -8.65
CA LEU A 181 13.14 -1.73 -10.08
C LEU A 181 12.89 -0.26 -10.31
N GLY A 182 13.79 0.39 -11.04
CA GLY A 182 13.61 1.76 -11.50
C GLY A 182 12.94 1.83 -12.88
N TYR A 183 12.81 3.04 -13.40
CA TYR A 183 12.16 3.31 -14.68
C TYR A 183 12.65 2.41 -15.84
N ASN A 184 13.96 2.23 -15.98
CA ASN A 184 14.54 1.42 -17.05
C ASN A 184 14.20 -0.06 -16.87
N ASP A 185 14.30 -0.59 -15.65
CA ASP A 185 14.00 -2.00 -15.35
C ASP A 185 12.53 -2.31 -15.64
N LEU A 186 11.62 -1.43 -15.22
CA LEU A 186 10.18 -1.55 -15.49
C LEU A 186 9.89 -1.50 -16.99
N LYS A 187 10.62 -0.67 -17.76
CA LYS A 187 10.51 -0.62 -19.22
C LYS A 187 10.94 -1.94 -19.87
N HIS A 188 12.04 -2.53 -19.40
CA HIS A 188 12.52 -3.83 -19.90
C HIS A 188 11.53 -4.96 -19.58
N ILE A 189 10.99 -5.01 -18.36
CA ILE A 189 9.96 -6.00 -17.98
C ILE A 189 8.74 -5.88 -18.89
N ARG A 190 8.19 -4.67 -19.08
CA ARG A 190 7.04 -4.42 -19.96
C ARG A 190 7.30 -4.82 -21.41
N ALA A 191 8.50 -4.61 -21.92
CA ALA A 191 8.87 -5.00 -23.28
C ALA A 191 8.90 -6.53 -23.49
N ASN A 192 9.08 -7.30 -22.42
CA ASN A 192 9.16 -8.77 -22.45
C ASN A 192 7.84 -9.45 -22.03
N GLN A 193 6.75 -8.71 -21.86
CA GLN A 193 5.45 -9.22 -21.42
C GLN A 193 4.95 -10.42 -22.24
N TYR A 194 5.19 -10.44 -23.56
CA TYR A 194 4.78 -11.53 -24.44
C TYR A 194 5.53 -12.85 -24.20
N ALA A 195 6.79 -12.78 -23.76
CA ALA A 195 7.56 -13.98 -23.45
C ALA A 195 7.04 -14.68 -22.18
N ASP A 196 6.51 -13.91 -21.22
CA ASP A 196 5.96 -14.45 -19.98
C ASP A 196 4.58 -15.08 -20.16
N ILE A 197 3.78 -14.59 -21.12
CA ILE A 197 2.44 -15.14 -21.41
C ILE A 197 2.53 -16.51 -22.10
N ILE A 198 3.61 -16.79 -22.82
CA ILE A 198 3.81 -18.05 -23.55
C ILE A 198 4.32 -19.18 -22.64
N ASN A 199 4.92 -18.83 -21.49
CA ASN A 199 5.49 -19.78 -20.54
C ASN A 199 4.56 -20.10 -19.35
N ASP A 200 3.30 -19.64 -19.41
CA ASP A 200 2.20 -19.95 -18.47
C ASP A 200 1.33 -21.11 -18.99
#